data_AF-A0A3M6AQP6-F1
#
_entry.id   AF-A0A3M6AQP6-F1
#
_cell.length_a   1.000
_cell.length_b   1.000
_cell.length_c   1.000
_cell.angle_alpha   90.00
_cell.angle_beta   90.00
_cell.angle_gamma   90.00
#
_symmetry.space_group_name_H-M   'P 1'
#
loop_
_entity.id
_entity.type
_entity.pdbx_description
1 polymer ?
#
loop_
_entity_poly.entity_id
_entity_poly.type
_entity_poly.pdbx_seq_one_letter_code
_entity_poly.pdbx_strand_id
1 'polypeptide(L)'
;MTELARLKFYATQPHTCSYLPEEQATTLFLDPSQPMDVQVYADLSDMGFRRSGDHLYRPHCQNCSACVPARIPVNLFVPDRQQKRILKRNADVQVQSTRPAFTEEYFDLYQRYIEQRHADGDMFPPSREQFSTFLVRDLPFSRFYEFRVDQRLLAVAVTDLLPNGLSAVYTFYEPDEERRSLGRYAILWQIAEAARLQLQAVYLGYWIKNCKKMNYKTQYRPIELLTNQRWVTLY
;
A
#
# COMPACT_ATOMS: atom_id res chain seq x y z
N MET A 1 24.18 17.84 8.90
CA MET A 1 24.07 17.37 7.50
C MET A 1 23.14 16.17 7.52
N THR A 2 21.96 16.28 6.94
CA THR A 2 20.94 15.21 6.99
C THR A 2 21.43 13.96 6.28
N GLU A 3 21.23 12.79 6.89
CA GLU A 3 21.63 11.47 6.40
C GLU A 3 21.16 11.19 4.96
N LEU A 4 20.03 11.78 4.58
CA LEU A 4 19.44 11.73 3.24
C LEU A 4 20.33 12.29 2.12
N ALA A 5 21.22 13.25 2.41
CA ALA A 5 22.05 13.90 1.39
C ALA A 5 23.12 12.98 0.76
N ARG A 6 23.33 11.79 1.34
CA ARG A 6 24.28 10.78 0.85
C ARG A 6 23.62 9.62 0.11
N LEU A 7 22.29 9.60 0.04
CA LEU A 7 21.56 8.54 -0.65
C LEU A 7 21.81 8.65 -2.16
N LYS A 8 22.11 7.50 -2.77
CA LYS A 8 22.23 7.36 -4.21
C LYS A 8 20.92 6.85 -4.77
N PHE A 9 20.55 7.36 -5.95
CA PHE A 9 19.35 6.95 -6.64
C PHE A 9 19.66 6.60 -8.09
N TYR A 10 18.97 5.60 -8.62
CA TYR A 10 19.06 5.21 -10.03
C TYR A 10 17.70 5.29 -10.68
N ALA A 11 17.66 5.81 -11.90
CA ALA A 11 16.46 5.82 -12.72
C ALA A 11 16.47 4.64 -13.69
N THR A 12 15.31 4.01 -13.89
CA THR A 12 15.14 3.06 -15.00
C THR A 12 15.24 3.77 -16.34
N GLN A 13 15.49 2.99 -17.40
CA GLN A 13 15.20 3.45 -18.75
C GLN A 13 13.69 3.70 -18.93
N PRO A 14 13.28 4.61 -19.83
CA PRO A 14 11.89 4.79 -20.20
C PRO A 14 11.24 3.48 -20.66
N HIS A 15 10.02 3.23 -20.19
CA HIS A 15 9.21 2.08 -20.56
C HIS A 15 7.72 2.48 -20.63
N THR A 16 6.88 1.64 -21.21
CA THR A 16 5.43 1.88 -21.25
C THR A 16 4.85 1.98 -19.85
N CYS A 17 4.04 3.01 -19.59
CA CYS A 17 3.40 3.20 -18.29
C CYS A 17 2.29 2.16 -18.05
N SER A 18 2.33 1.47 -16.90
CA SER A 18 1.32 0.47 -16.51
C SER A 18 -0.09 1.05 -16.27
N TYR A 19 -0.24 2.37 -16.16
CA TYR A 19 -1.52 3.02 -15.84
C TYR A 19 -2.10 3.86 -16.97
N LEU A 20 -1.25 4.44 -17.81
CA LEU A 20 -1.62 5.38 -18.87
C LEU A 20 -0.93 4.91 -20.16
N PRO A 21 -1.62 4.14 -21.03
CA PRO A 21 -0.99 3.47 -22.17
C PRO A 21 -0.26 4.38 -23.17
N GLU A 22 -0.65 5.66 -23.23
CA GLU A 22 -0.05 6.66 -24.12
C GLU A 22 1.18 7.35 -23.51
N GLU A 23 1.52 7.06 -22.25
CA GLU A 23 2.61 7.70 -21.51
C GLU A 23 3.83 6.78 -21.36
N GLN A 24 5.01 7.40 -21.28
CA GLN A 24 6.25 6.73 -20.88
C GLN A 24 6.49 6.93 -19.38
N ALA A 25 6.98 5.88 -18.73
CA ALA A 25 7.31 5.86 -17.32
C ALA A 25 8.82 5.69 -17.11
N THR A 26 9.32 6.37 -16.09
CA THR A 26 10.64 6.14 -15.50
C THR A 26 10.47 6.11 -13.99
N THR A 27 11.19 5.21 -13.33
CA THR A 27 11.10 5.02 -11.88
C THR A 27 12.44 5.30 -11.26
N LEU A 28 12.44 6.11 -10.20
CA LEU A 28 13.63 6.38 -9.38
C LEU A 28 13.65 5.40 -8.22
N PHE A 29 14.74 4.65 -8.08
CA PHE A 29 14.98 3.71 -7.01
C PHE A 29 16.08 4.21 -6.08
N LEU A 30 15.94 3.94 -4.78
CA LEU A 30 17.07 4.01 -3.86
C LEU A 30 18.09 2.92 -4.23
N ASP A 31 19.38 3.23 -4.13
CA ASP A 31 20.48 2.27 -4.33
C ASP A 31 20.24 0.99 -3.50
N PRO A 32 20.12 -0.20 -4.13
CA PRO A 32 19.89 -1.44 -3.41
C PRO A 32 21.00 -1.83 -2.42
N SER A 33 22.20 -1.26 -2.55
CA SER A 33 23.28 -1.44 -1.57
C SER A 33 23.05 -0.64 -0.27
N GLN A 34 22.16 0.35 -0.30
CA GLN A 34 21.74 1.08 0.89
C GLN A 34 20.84 0.17 1.74
N PRO A 35 21.16 -0.06 3.02
CA PRO A 35 20.26 -0.78 3.92
C PRO A 35 18.88 -0.10 3.98
N MET A 36 17.82 -0.90 3.92
CA MET A 36 16.46 -0.41 4.09
C MET A 36 16.17 -0.17 5.58
N ASP A 37 16.71 0.93 6.09
CA ASP A 37 16.46 1.39 7.45
C ASP A 37 15.05 2.00 7.59
N VAL A 38 14.43 1.81 8.76
CA VAL A 38 13.06 2.25 9.02
C VAL A 38 12.93 3.78 9.02
N GLN A 39 13.94 4.50 9.52
CA GLN A 39 13.94 5.96 9.54
C GLN A 39 14.17 6.51 8.13
N VAL A 40 15.11 5.92 7.38
CA VAL A 40 15.32 6.26 5.96
C VAL A 40 14.04 6.08 5.16
N TYR A 41 13.31 4.97 5.36
CA TYR A 41 12.05 4.74 4.67
C TYR A 41 10.96 5.71 5.13
N ALA A 42 10.85 6.02 6.43
CA ALA A 42 9.92 7.03 6.92
C ALA A 42 10.14 8.37 6.21
N ASP A 43 11.39 8.87 6.19
CA ASP A 43 11.74 10.13 5.55
C ASP A 43 11.46 10.12 4.04
N LEU A 44 11.81 9.03 3.34
CA LEU A 44 11.55 8.90 1.91
C LEU A 44 10.05 8.76 1.59
N SER A 45 9.27 8.16 2.49
CA SER A 45 7.82 8.01 2.32
C SER A 45 7.08 9.36 2.36
N ASP A 46 7.59 10.32 3.16
CA ASP A 46 7.15 11.71 3.17
C ASP A 46 7.49 12.44 1.86
N MET A 47 8.58 12.03 1.19
CA MET A 47 8.98 12.50 -0.15
C MET A 47 8.33 11.72 -1.30
N GLY A 48 7.35 10.88 -0.99
CA GLY A 48 6.55 10.15 -1.95
C GLY A 48 7.09 8.79 -2.38
N PHE A 49 8.18 8.28 -1.79
CA PHE A 49 8.65 6.92 -2.08
C PHE A 49 7.74 5.85 -1.48
N ARG A 50 7.67 4.69 -2.11
CA ARG A 50 6.94 3.50 -1.65
C ARG A 50 7.82 2.27 -1.78
N ARG A 51 7.47 1.18 -1.11
CA ARG A 51 8.21 -0.08 -1.15
C ARG A 51 7.58 -1.09 -2.12
N SER A 52 8.44 -1.85 -2.79
CA SER A 52 8.10 -3.10 -3.48
C SER A 52 9.23 -4.10 -3.26
N GLY A 53 8.97 -5.22 -2.59
CA GLY A 53 10.03 -6.14 -2.18
C GLY A 53 11.12 -5.42 -1.37
N ASP A 54 12.36 -5.55 -1.83
CA ASP A 54 13.56 -4.94 -1.24
C ASP A 54 13.93 -3.59 -1.88
N HIS A 55 12.99 -2.94 -2.56
CA HIS A 55 13.21 -1.67 -3.25
C HIS A 55 12.31 -0.55 -2.74
N LEU A 56 12.91 0.61 -2.50
CA LEU A 56 12.19 1.87 -2.32
C LEU A 56 12.20 2.65 -3.64
N TYR A 57 11.03 3.07 -4.09
CA TYR A 57 10.86 3.67 -5.40
C TYR A 57 9.88 4.85 -5.42
N ARG A 58 10.06 5.74 -6.40
CA ARG A 58 9.03 6.71 -6.79
C ARG A 58 8.96 6.90 -8.31
N PRO A 59 7.77 7.15 -8.88
CA PRO A 59 7.65 7.63 -10.25
C PRO A 59 8.48 8.89 -10.47
N HIS A 60 9.19 8.94 -11.58
CA HIS A 60 10.06 10.04 -11.96
C HIS A 60 10.01 10.26 -13.48
N CYS A 61 8.79 10.30 -14.03
CA CYS A 61 8.54 10.48 -15.46
C CYS A 61 8.93 11.90 -15.92
N GLN A 62 9.49 12.02 -17.13
CA GLN A 62 9.91 13.34 -17.66
C GLN A 62 8.71 14.23 -18.03
N ASN A 63 7.69 13.66 -18.66
CA ASN A 63 6.56 14.41 -19.24
C ASN A 63 5.23 14.19 -18.51
N CYS A 64 5.23 13.46 -17.39
CA CYS A 64 4.01 13.06 -16.68
C CYS A 64 4.16 13.23 -15.17
N SER A 65 3.13 13.76 -14.52
CA SER A 65 3.05 13.93 -13.06
C SER A 65 1.77 13.29 -12.46
N ALA A 66 1.16 12.35 -13.18
CA ALA A 66 -0.14 11.79 -12.84
C ALA A 66 -0.12 10.94 -11.56
N CYS A 67 1.02 10.34 -11.20
CA CYS A 67 1.17 9.53 -10.00
C CYS A 67 1.39 10.42 -8.76
N VAL A 68 0.32 10.74 -8.05
CA VAL A 68 0.36 11.61 -6.88
C VAL A 68 0.39 10.77 -5.60
N PRO A 69 1.45 10.83 -4.77
CA PRO A 69 1.48 10.14 -3.48
C PRO A 69 0.30 10.58 -2.60
N ALA A 70 -0.38 9.61 -1.99
CA ALA A 70 -1.57 9.84 -1.19
C ALA A 70 -1.43 9.21 0.20
N ARG A 71 -1.95 9.90 1.22
CA ARG A 71 -2.06 9.39 2.60
C ARG A 71 -3.31 9.92 3.30
N ILE A 72 -3.76 9.22 4.32
CA ILE A 72 -4.89 9.64 5.17
C ILE A 72 -4.30 10.23 6.46
N PRO A 73 -4.57 11.51 6.79
CA PRO A 73 -4.22 12.08 8.10
C PRO A 73 -5.12 11.46 9.17
N VAL A 74 -4.54 10.61 10.01
CA VAL A 74 -5.25 9.71 10.93
C VAL A 74 -6.06 10.50 11.96
N ASN A 75 -5.51 11.60 12.48
CA ASN A 75 -6.14 12.46 13.48
C ASN A 75 -7.36 13.25 12.94
N LEU A 76 -7.49 13.38 11.62
CA LEU A 76 -8.61 14.10 11.00
C LEU A 76 -9.67 13.16 10.41
N PHE A 77 -9.40 11.85 10.34
CA PHE A 77 -10.28 10.91 9.68
C PHE A 77 -11.54 10.61 10.50
N VAL A 78 -12.70 10.78 9.87
CA VAL A 78 -13.99 10.41 10.45
C VAL A 78 -14.75 9.50 9.48
N PRO A 79 -15.07 8.25 9.87
CA PRO A 79 -15.79 7.35 8.99
C PRO A 79 -17.17 7.89 8.59
N ASP A 80 -17.47 7.85 7.29
CA ASP A 80 -18.79 8.19 6.77
C ASP A 80 -19.85 7.10 7.05
N ARG A 81 -21.09 7.30 6.61
CA ARG A 81 -22.18 6.34 6.82
C ARG A 81 -21.91 4.98 6.17
N GLN A 82 -21.27 4.94 5.00
CA GLN A 82 -20.94 3.70 4.31
C GLN A 82 -19.81 2.95 5.02
N GLN A 83 -18.76 3.66 5.41
CA GLN A 83 -17.62 3.12 6.14
C GLN A 83 -18.03 2.60 7.52
N LYS A 84 -18.90 3.31 8.25
CA LYS A 84 -19.51 2.81 9.50
C LYS A 84 -20.27 1.50 9.31
N ARG A 85 -21.00 1.35 8.20
CA ARG A 85 -21.69 0.08 7.86
C ARG A 85 -20.70 -1.04 7.56
N ILE A 86 -19.59 -0.75 6.87
CA ILE A 86 -18.53 -1.72 6.59
C ILE A 86 -17.87 -2.18 7.90
N LEU A 87 -17.55 -1.26 8.81
CA LEU A 87 -17.02 -1.57 10.13
C LEU A 87 -17.98 -2.48 10.91
N LYS A 88 -19.27 -2.12 10.98
CA LYS A 88 -20.27 -2.92 11.68
C LYS A 88 -20.42 -4.34 11.08
N ARG A 89 -20.35 -4.46 9.76
CA ARG A 89 -20.50 -5.76 9.06
C ARG A 89 -19.36 -6.72 9.35
N ASN A 90 -18.17 -6.21 9.63
CA ASN A 90 -16.97 -7.00 9.88
C ASN A 90 -16.57 -7.01 11.36
N ALA A 91 -17.52 -6.74 12.26
CA ALA A 91 -17.24 -6.73 13.70
C ALA A 91 -16.88 -8.12 14.27
N ASP A 92 -17.19 -9.18 13.51
CA ASP A 92 -16.80 -10.57 13.77
C ASP A 92 -15.34 -10.87 13.36
N VAL A 93 -14.72 -10.02 12.55
CA VAL A 93 -13.38 -10.25 12.01
C VAL A 93 -12.31 -9.94 13.06
N GLN A 94 -11.53 -10.94 13.41
CA GLN A 94 -10.35 -10.82 14.25
C GLN A 94 -9.13 -10.48 13.40
N VAL A 95 -8.28 -9.58 13.89
CA VAL A 95 -7.05 -9.18 13.17
C VAL A 95 -5.83 -9.47 14.01
N GLN A 96 -4.87 -10.20 13.43
CA GLN A 96 -3.62 -10.57 14.08
C GLN A 96 -2.42 -10.08 13.26
N SER A 97 -1.42 -9.53 13.94
CA SER A 97 -0.13 -9.21 13.33
C SER A 97 0.79 -10.41 13.33
N THR A 98 1.41 -10.70 12.19
CA THR A 98 2.45 -11.72 12.02
C THR A 98 3.64 -11.15 11.25
N ARG A 99 4.78 -11.85 11.31
CA ARG A 99 5.90 -11.55 10.42
C ARG A 99 5.57 -12.03 9.00
N PRO A 100 5.97 -11.30 7.95
CA PRO A 100 5.86 -11.77 6.57
C PRO A 100 6.49 -13.15 6.43
N ALA A 101 5.70 -14.12 5.98
CA ALA A 101 6.15 -15.48 5.73
C ALA A 101 5.43 -16.01 4.50
N PHE A 102 6.05 -16.96 3.81
CA PHE A 102 5.37 -17.74 2.82
C PHE A 102 4.62 -18.88 3.51
N THR A 103 3.33 -19.02 3.21
CA THR A 103 2.53 -20.19 3.54
C THR A 103 1.66 -20.51 2.33
N GLU A 104 1.31 -21.79 2.15
CA GLU A 104 0.37 -22.17 1.09
C GLU A 104 -1.00 -21.50 1.29
N GLU A 105 -1.48 -21.35 2.54
CA GLU A 105 -2.76 -20.66 2.84
C GLU A 105 -2.77 -19.21 2.31
N TYR A 106 -1.68 -18.46 2.52
CA TYR A 106 -1.58 -17.10 2.00
C TYR A 106 -1.50 -17.08 0.47
N PHE A 107 -0.70 -17.99 -0.11
CA PHE A 107 -0.54 -18.03 -1.55
C PHE A 107 -1.84 -18.43 -2.25
N ASP A 108 -2.60 -19.39 -1.72
CA ASP A 108 -3.89 -19.80 -2.26
C ASP A 108 -4.91 -18.65 -2.25
N LEU A 109 -4.94 -17.86 -1.16
CA LEU A 109 -5.78 -16.66 -1.10
C LEU A 109 -5.34 -15.60 -2.11
N TYR A 110 -4.03 -15.37 -2.22
CA TYR A 110 -3.44 -14.45 -3.20
C TYR A 110 -3.77 -14.89 -4.64
N GLN A 111 -3.62 -16.16 -4.95
CA GLN A 111 -3.91 -16.73 -6.27
C GLN A 111 -5.38 -16.49 -6.65
N ARG A 112 -6.34 -16.87 -5.79
CA ARG A 112 -7.77 -16.62 -6.04
C ARG A 112 -8.05 -15.14 -6.26
N TYR A 113 -7.45 -14.27 -5.44
CA TYR A 113 -7.60 -12.83 -5.55
C TYR A 113 -7.09 -12.29 -6.90
N ILE A 114 -5.88 -12.68 -7.32
CA ILE A 114 -5.30 -12.25 -8.60
C ILE A 114 -6.12 -12.75 -9.78
N GLU A 115 -6.46 -14.04 -9.82
CA GLU A 115 -7.23 -14.65 -10.90
C GLU A 115 -8.60 -13.99 -11.09
N GLN A 116 -9.29 -13.63 -9.99
CA GLN A 116 -10.64 -13.06 -10.07
C GLN A 116 -10.67 -11.53 -10.20
N ARG A 117 -9.68 -10.81 -9.65
CA ARG A 117 -9.70 -9.33 -9.60
C ARG A 117 -8.67 -8.64 -10.47
N HIS A 118 -7.58 -9.32 -10.84
CA HIS A 118 -6.42 -8.72 -11.51
C HIS A 118 -5.84 -9.61 -12.63
N ALA A 119 -6.69 -10.39 -13.32
CA ALA A 119 -6.28 -11.21 -14.46
C ALA A 119 -5.71 -10.38 -15.64
N ASP A 120 -5.94 -9.07 -15.63
CA ASP A 120 -5.47 -8.10 -16.62
C ASP A 120 -4.18 -7.36 -16.20
N GLY A 121 -3.55 -7.73 -15.09
CA GLY A 121 -2.41 -7.02 -14.50
C GLY A 121 -1.10 -7.80 -14.49
N ASP A 122 -0.01 -7.09 -14.19
CA ASP A 122 1.38 -7.60 -14.17
C ASP A 122 1.64 -8.74 -13.16
N MET A 123 0.69 -9.02 -12.28
CA MET A 123 0.74 -10.13 -11.31
C MET A 123 0.08 -11.41 -11.82
N PHE A 124 -0.49 -11.39 -13.03
CA PHE A 124 -1.11 -12.54 -13.66
C PHE A 124 -0.18 -13.17 -14.72
N PRO A 125 -0.04 -14.51 -14.76
CA PRO A 125 -0.57 -15.49 -13.81
C PRO A 125 0.16 -15.44 -12.45
N PRO A 126 -0.53 -15.74 -11.33
CA PRO A 126 0.08 -15.68 -10.01
C PRO A 126 1.21 -16.69 -9.86
N SER A 127 2.36 -16.24 -9.34
CA SER A 127 3.56 -17.06 -9.11
C SER A 127 3.98 -17.03 -7.65
N ARG A 128 4.37 -18.20 -7.09
CA ARG A 128 4.93 -18.32 -5.74
C ARG A 128 6.21 -17.50 -5.59
N GLU A 129 7.04 -17.47 -6.63
CA GLU A 129 8.27 -16.70 -6.67
C GLU A 129 7.98 -15.20 -6.65
N GLN A 130 7.05 -14.73 -7.49
CA GLN A 130 6.63 -13.32 -7.50
C GLN A 130 6.01 -12.91 -6.16
N PHE A 131 5.15 -13.74 -5.57
CA PHE A 131 4.57 -13.50 -4.25
C PHE A 131 5.66 -13.34 -3.18
N SER A 132 6.65 -14.24 -3.18
CA SER A 132 7.71 -14.26 -2.18
C SER A 132 8.67 -13.08 -2.31
N THR A 133 9.06 -12.72 -3.53
CA THR A 133 9.95 -11.58 -3.80
C THR A 133 9.26 -10.24 -3.55
N PHE A 134 7.95 -10.15 -3.83
CA PHE A 134 7.19 -8.93 -3.65
C PHE A 134 6.79 -8.68 -2.18
N LEU A 135 6.25 -9.70 -1.49
CA LEU A 135 5.56 -9.53 -0.21
C LEU A 135 6.31 -10.11 0.98
N VAL A 136 7.01 -11.23 0.80
CA VAL A 136 7.64 -11.99 1.89
C VAL A 136 9.06 -11.50 2.11
N ARG A 137 9.20 -10.29 2.69
CA ARG A 137 10.49 -9.69 3.05
C ARG A 137 10.65 -9.63 4.56
N ASP A 138 11.78 -10.16 5.05
CA ASP A 138 12.14 -10.10 6.48
C ASP A 138 12.71 -8.72 6.81
N LEU A 139 11.83 -7.73 6.84
CA LEU A 139 12.12 -6.36 7.25
C LEU A 139 11.55 -6.13 8.65
N PRO A 140 12.30 -5.50 9.57
CA PRO A 140 11.90 -5.37 10.97
C PRO A 140 10.58 -4.59 11.16
N PHE A 141 10.24 -3.73 10.20
CA PHE A 141 9.02 -2.93 10.17
C PHE A 141 7.87 -3.55 9.34
N SER A 142 8.12 -4.59 8.54
CA SER A 142 7.09 -5.19 7.69
C SER A 142 6.22 -6.16 8.49
N ARG A 143 4.91 -6.08 8.34
CA ARG A 143 3.92 -6.94 9.01
C ARG A 143 2.89 -7.44 8.04
N PHE A 144 2.44 -8.67 8.26
CA PHE A 144 1.19 -9.16 7.71
C PHE A 144 0.13 -9.01 8.78
N TYR A 145 -0.97 -8.33 8.44
CA TYR A 145 -2.17 -8.32 9.26
C TYR A 145 -3.17 -9.30 8.67
N GLU A 146 -3.38 -10.40 9.36
CA GLU A 146 -4.34 -11.46 8.99
C GLU A 146 -5.73 -11.10 9.50
N PHE A 147 -6.72 -11.14 8.61
CA PHE A 147 -8.13 -10.93 8.95
C PHE A 147 -8.82 -12.29 8.93
N ARG A 148 -9.28 -12.77 10.10
CA ARG A 148 -9.88 -14.10 10.26
C ARG A 148 -11.28 -14.05 10.87
N VAL A 149 -12.13 -15.00 10.46
CA VAL A 149 -13.41 -15.33 11.12
C VAL A 149 -13.42 -16.83 11.35
N ASP A 150 -13.64 -17.27 12.58
CA ASP A 150 -13.63 -18.69 12.95
C ASP A 150 -12.41 -19.46 12.40
N GLN A 151 -11.22 -18.87 12.55
CA GLN A 151 -9.93 -19.35 12.01
C GLN A 151 -9.77 -19.30 10.48
N ARG A 152 -10.84 -19.08 9.69
CA ARG A 152 -10.72 -18.93 8.24
C ARG A 152 -10.07 -17.59 7.88
N LEU A 153 -9.00 -17.63 7.08
CA LEU A 153 -8.36 -16.43 6.53
C LEU A 153 -9.23 -15.78 5.46
N LEU A 154 -9.58 -14.50 5.66
CA LEU A 154 -10.37 -13.71 4.74
C LEU A 154 -9.55 -12.66 4.00
N ALA A 155 -8.55 -12.07 4.64
CA ALA A 155 -7.68 -11.09 4.02
C ALA A 155 -6.30 -11.05 4.68
N VAL A 156 -5.33 -10.56 3.93
CA VAL A 156 -4.01 -10.17 4.45
C VAL A 156 -3.70 -8.77 3.95
N ALA A 157 -3.40 -7.87 4.89
CA ALA A 157 -2.83 -6.56 4.58
C ALA A 157 -1.33 -6.58 4.86
N VAL A 158 -0.52 -6.44 3.82
CA VAL A 158 0.93 -6.26 3.92
C VAL A 158 1.21 -4.80 4.19
N THR A 159 1.73 -4.51 5.39
CA THR A 159 1.82 -3.14 5.92
C THR A 159 3.18 -2.92 6.55
N ASP A 160 3.82 -1.81 6.21
CA ASP A 160 5.05 -1.37 6.86
C ASP A 160 4.72 -0.40 8.00
N LEU A 161 5.26 -0.68 9.19
CA LEU A 161 5.14 0.15 10.39
C LEU A 161 6.30 1.15 10.45
N LEU A 162 6.05 2.40 10.08
CA LEU A 162 7.04 3.47 10.07
C LEU A 162 6.78 4.46 11.23
N PRO A 163 7.83 5.14 11.75
CA PRO A 163 7.67 6.19 12.75
C PRO A 163 6.64 7.28 12.41
N ASN A 164 6.44 7.58 11.12
CA ASN A 164 5.52 8.61 10.65
C ASN A 164 4.15 8.06 10.18
N GLY A 165 3.93 6.74 10.14
CA GLY A 165 2.70 6.18 9.61
C GLY A 165 2.72 4.69 9.32
N LEU A 166 1.55 4.14 8.99
CA LEU A 166 1.45 2.84 8.34
C LEU A 166 1.55 3.02 6.83
N SER A 167 2.39 2.25 6.15
CA SER A 167 2.41 2.21 4.68
C SER A 167 1.77 0.93 4.18
N ALA A 168 0.60 1.07 3.54
CA ALA A 168 -0.14 -0.04 2.95
C ALA A 168 0.55 -0.46 1.64
N VAL A 169 1.30 -1.56 1.68
CA VAL A 169 2.07 -2.07 0.55
C VAL A 169 1.17 -2.83 -0.41
N TYR A 170 0.40 -3.78 0.13
CA TYR A 170 -0.52 -4.58 -0.67
C TYR A 170 -1.63 -5.18 0.19
N THR A 171 -2.77 -5.51 -0.43
CA THR A 171 -3.87 -6.21 0.27
C THR A 171 -4.50 -7.20 -0.70
N PHE A 172 -4.57 -8.45 -0.30
CA PHE A 172 -5.28 -9.52 -0.99
C PHE A 172 -6.30 -10.14 -0.04
N TYR A 173 -7.44 -10.55 -0.58
CA TYR A 173 -8.60 -10.97 0.20
C TYR A 173 -9.50 -11.90 -0.58
N GLU A 174 -10.39 -12.60 0.14
CA GLU A 174 -11.33 -13.57 -0.41
C GLU A 174 -12.29 -12.86 -1.37
N PRO A 175 -12.16 -13.07 -2.70
CA PRO A 175 -12.98 -12.34 -3.67
C PRO A 175 -14.47 -12.69 -3.56
N ASP A 176 -14.82 -13.90 -3.09
CA ASP A 176 -16.22 -14.34 -2.93
C ASP A 176 -16.95 -13.64 -1.78
N GLU A 177 -16.22 -13.00 -0.85
CA GLU A 177 -16.76 -12.25 0.28
C GLU A 177 -17.09 -10.78 -0.08
N GLU A 178 -17.62 -10.54 -1.28
CA GLU A 178 -17.87 -9.17 -1.79
C GLU A 178 -18.75 -8.34 -0.84
N ARG A 179 -19.73 -8.99 -0.22
CA ARG A 179 -20.62 -8.36 0.77
C ARG A 179 -19.85 -7.76 1.93
N ARG A 180 -18.72 -8.33 2.34
CA ARG A 180 -17.90 -7.79 3.44
C ARG A 180 -17.13 -6.54 3.04
N SER A 181 -16.87 -6.35 1.75
CA SER A 181 -16.06 -5.23 1.23
C SER A 181 -14.65 -5.22 1.85
N LEU A 182 -14.01 -6.39 1.92
CA LEU A 182 -12.76 -6.63 2.67
C LEU A 182 -11.64 -5.66 2.34
N GLY A 183 -11.42 -5.32 1.06
CA GLY A 183 -10.39 -4.32 0.69
C GLY A 183 -10.62 -2.95 1.34
N ARG A 184 -11.89 -2.50 1.43
CA ARG A 184 -12.21 -1.24 2.12
C ARG A 184 -12.10 -1.36 3.63
N TYR A 185 -12.52 -2.51 4.16
CA TYR A 185 -12.41 -2.81 5.58
C TYR A 185 -10.95 -2.81 6.05
N ALA A 186 -10.03 -3.42 5.28
CA ALA A 186 -8.61 -3.44 5.59
C ALA A 186 -7.99 -2.05 5.69
N ILE A 187 -8.40 -1.10 4.84
CA ILE A 187 -7.97 0.31 4.94
C ILE A 187 -8.54 0.96 6.20
N LEU A 188 -9.85 0.80 6.47
CA LEU A 188 -10.48 1.35 7.67
C LEU A 188 -9.85 0.81 8.96
N TRP A 189 -9.52 -0.48 8.97
CA TRP A 189 -8.83 -1.13 10.07
C TRP A 189 -7.42 -0.55 10.25
N GLN A 190 -6.65 -0.38 9.17
CA GLN A 190 -5.32 0.25 9.24
C GLN A 190 -5.37 1.69 9.76
N ILE A 191 -6.41 2.47 9.43
CA ILE A 191 -6.59 3.82 10.00
C ILE A 191 -6.82 3.75 11.51
N ALA A 192 -7.67 2.82 11.96
CA ALA A 192 -7.92 2.62 13.39
C ALA A 192 -6.66 2.12 14.13
N GLU A 193 -5.89 1.23 13.50
CA GLU A 193 -4.64 0.72 14.06
C GLU A 193 -3.57 1.83 14.12
N ALA A 194 -3.44 2.65 13.09
CA ALA A 194 -2.55 3.81 13.10
C ALA A 194 -2.93 4.78 14.23
N ALA A 195 -4.24 5.01 14.45
CA ALA A 195 -4.71 5.83 15.56
C ALA A 195 -4.36 5.21 16.92
N ARG A 196 -4.56 3.90 17.08
CA ARG A 196 -4.18 3.16 18.30
C ARG A 196 -2.69 3.25 18.60
N LEU A 197 -1.86 3.24 17.56
CA LEU A 197 -0.41 3.38 17.63
C LEU A 197 0.08 4.83 17.68
N GLN A 198 -0.83 5.82 17.70
CA GLN A 198 -0.51 7.25 17.70
C GLN A 198 0.32 7.71 16.49
N LEU A 199 0.10 7.07 15.34
CA LEU A 199 0.77 7.40 14.08
C LEU A 199 -0.01 8.48 13.33
N GLN A 200 0.73 9.28 12.56
CA GLN A 200 0.17 10.48 11.91
C GLN A 200 -0.66 10.15 10.67
N ALA A 201 -0.25 9.12 9.92
CA ALA A 201 -0.83 8.85 8.61
C ALA A 201 -0.94 7.37 8.27
N VAL A 202 -1.84 7.07 7.32
CA VAL A 202 -1.83 5.82 6.54
C VAL A 202 -1.51 6.15 5.09
N TYR A 203 -0.34 5.73 4.60
CA TYR A 203 0.09 5.91 3.21
C TYR A 203 -0.58 4.87 2.31
N LEU A 204 -1.26 5.34 1.26
CA LEU A 204 -2.04 4.50 0.33
C LEU A 204 -1.37 4.33 -1.05
N GLY A 205 -0.06 4.55 -1.15
CA GLY A 205 0.62 4.54 -2.45
C GLY A 205 0.31 5.79 -3.30
N TYR A 206 0.12 5.59 -4.61
CA TYR A 206 -0.14 6.68 -5.57
C TYR A 206 -1.60 6.73 -6.00
N TRP A 207 -2.18 7.92 -6.04
CA TRP A 207 -3.43 8.20 -6.70
C TRP A 207 -3.15 8.73 -8.11
N ILE A 208 -3.91 8.23 -9.10
CA ILE A 208 -3.78 8.62 -10.50
C ILE A 208 -5.16 9.08 -10.97
N LYS A 209 -5.24 10.31 -11.47
CA LYS A 209 -6.49 10.85 -12.00
C LYS A 209 -6.99 9.98 -13.16
N ASN A 210 -8.29 9.70 -13.20
CA ASN A 210 -8.96 8.88 -14.21
C ASN A 210 -8.56 7.39 -14.23
N CYS A 211 -7.77 6.90 -13.28
CA CYS A 211 -7.50 5.47 -13.14
C CYS A 211 -8.57 4.79 -12.28
N LYS A 212 -9.44 3.95 -12.89
CA LYS A 212 -10.51 3.24 -12.18
C LYS A 212 -10.00 2.45 -10.96
N LYS A 213 -8.84 1.78 -11.09
CA LYS A 213 -8.20 1.00 -10.00
C LYS A 213 -7.76 1.89 -8.82
N MET A 214 -7.60 3.20 -9.01
CA MET A 214 -7.13 4.15 -7.98
C MET A 214 -8.21 5.10 -7.44
N ASN A 215 -9.40 5.15 -8.05
CA ASN A 215 -10.46 6.09 -7.67
C ASN A 215 -10.92 5.95 -6.20
N TYR A 216 -10.81 4.74 -5.63
CA TYR A 216 -11.28 4.48 -4.27
C TYR A 216 -10.55 5.31 -3.20
N LYS A 217 -9.28 5.71 -3.42
CA LYS A 217 -8.47 6.40 -2.40
C LYS A 217 -9.12 7.71 -1.98
N THR A 218 -9.70 8.44 -2.93
CA THR A 218 -10.41 9.71 -2.68
C THR A 218 -11.73 9.57 -1.95
N GLN A 219 -12.17 8.35 -1.64
CA GLN A 219 -13.34 8.06 -0.80
C GLN A 219 -13.00 8.07 0.70
N TYR A 220 -11.71 8.17 1.05
CA TYR A 220 -11.24 8.27 2.43
C TYR A 220 -10.88 9.71 2.74
N ARG A 221 -11.86 10.51 3.14
CA ARG A 221 -11.68 11.95 3.38
C ARG A 221 -11.63 12.29 4.88
N PRO A 222 -10.82 13.28 5.30
CA PRO A 222 -9.86 14.01 4.47
C PRO A 222 -8.72 13.11 3.97
N ILE A 223 -8.19 13.43 2.79
CA ILE A 223 -7.01 12.78 2.20
C ILE A 223 -5.95 13.82 1.92
N GLU A 224 -4.68 13.50 2.15
CA GLU A 224 -3.56 14.34 1.77
C GLU A 224 -2.90 13.82 0.49
N LEU A 225 -2.67 14.73 -0.44
CA LEU A 225 -1.96 14.47 -1.70
C LEU A 225 -0.65 15.27 -1.71
N LEU A 226 0.46 14.62 -2.09
CA LEU A 226 1.75 15.29 -2.20
C LEU A 226 1.82 16.05 -3.52
N THR A 227 1.71 17.38 -3.47
CA THR A 227 1.77 18.27 -4.64
C THR A 227 2.83 19.33 -4.40
N ASN A 228 3.70 19.60 -5.39
CA ASN A 228 4.78 20.60 -5.26
C ASN A 228 5.60 20.43 -3.96
N GLN A 229 5.91 19.17 -3.60
CA GLN A 229 6.65 18.79 -2.39
C GLN A 229 5.97 19.18 -1.07
N ARG A 230 4.64 19.40 -1.09
CA ARG A 230 3.83 19.71 0.08
C ARG A 230 2.61 18.80 0.13
N TRP A 231 2.29 18.30 1.32
CA TRP A 231 1.06 17.57 1.55
C TRP A 231 -0.12 18.57 1.58
N VAL A 232 -1.07 18.39 0.66
CA VAL A 232 -2.26 19.22 0.53
C VAL A 232 -3.48 18.39 0.93
N THR A 233 -4.22 18.86 1.93
CA THR A 233 -5.42 18.21 2.44
C THR A 233 -6.63 18.49 1.54
N LEU A 234 -7.35 17.44 1.17
CA LEU A 234 -8.62 17.48 0.46
C LEU A 234 -9.71 16.90 1.35
N TYR A 235 -10.69 17.75 1.69
CA TYR A 235 -11.86 17.40 2.52
C TYR A 235 -12.99 16.78 1.73
#